data_AF-A0A5K0Y7W3-F1
#
_entry.id   AF-A0A5K0Y7W3-F1
#
_cell.length_a   1.000
_cell.length_b   1.000
_cell.length_c   1.000
_cell.angle_alpha   90.00
_cell.angle_beta   90.00
_cell.angle_gamma   90.00
#
_symmetry.space_group_name_H-M   'P 1'
#
loop_
_entity.id
_entity.type
_entity.pdbx_description
1 polymer ?
#
loop_
_entity_poly.entity_id
_entity_poly.type
_entity_poly.pdbx_seq_one_letter_code
_entity_poly.pdbx_strand_id
1 'polypeptide(L)' 'MLVETLWKQLPDGTIRFGSKVVSIEQDGKSCPIHLADEALIRAK' A
#
# COMPACT_ATOMS: atom_id res chain seq x y z
N MET A 1 12.11 -16.24 -13.33
CA MET A 1 11.83 -15.52 -12.07
C MET A 1 11.07 -14.22 -12.37
N LEU A 2 9.74 -14.29 -12.45
CA LEU A 2 8.90 -13.19 -12.96
C LEU A 2 8.66 -12.09 -11.92
N VAL A 3 8.26 -12.47 -10.71
CA VAL A 3 7.89 -11.53 -9.64
C VAL A 3 9.07 -10.63 -9.24
N GLU A 4 10.26 -11.20 -9.08
CA GLU A 4 11.46 -10.41 -8.77
C GLU A 4 11.83 -9.46 -9.91
N THR A 5 11.63 -9.88 -11.17
CA THR A 5 11.88 -9.01 -12.33
C THR A 5 10.95 -7.80 -12.30
N LEU A 6 9.66 -8.00 -12.00
CA LEU A 6 8.69 -6.91 -11.88
C LEU A 6 9.04 -5.97 -10.72
N TRP A 7 9.39 -6.51 -9.56
CA TRP A 7 9.80 -5.69 -8.41
C TRP A 7 11.03 -4.81 -8.74
N LYS A 8 12.04 -5.37 -9.41
CA LYS A 8 13.26 -4.66 -9.82
C LYS A 8 13.02 -3.56 -10.87
N GLN A 9 11.90 -3.58 -11.58
CA GLN A 9 11.55 -2.58 -12.59
C GLN A 9 10.72 -1.41 -12.03
N LEU A 10 10.26 -1.50 -10.78
CA LEU A 10 9.50 -0.42 -10.16
C LEU A 10 10.42 0.67 -9.59
N PRO A 11 9.98 1.94 -9.56
CA PRO A 11 10.67 2.98 -8.82
C PRO A 11 10.83 2.63 -7.33
N ASP A 12 11.91 3.11 -6.74
CA ASP A 12 12.15 2.94 -5.31
C ASP A 12 11.00 3.52 -4.48
N GLY A 13 10.63 2.81 -3.41
CA GLY A 13 9.52 3.19 -2.54
C GLY A 13 8.13 2.79 -3.03
N THR A 14 8.00 2.15 -4.20
CA THR A 14 6.69 1.68 -4.71
C THR A 14 6.07 0.58 -3.83
N ILE A 15 6.89 -0.34 -3.30
CA ILE A 15 6.42 -1.45 -2.46
C ILE A 15 6.82 -1.22 -1.01
N ARG A 16 5.83 -1.22 -0.12
CA ARG A 16 6.04 -1.22 1.34
C ARG A 16 5.84 -2.63 1.90
N PHE A 17 6.93 -3.35 2.12
CA PHE A 17 6.90 -4.68 2.76
C PHE A 17 6.50 -4.59 4.24
N GLY A 18 6.03 -5.70 4.81
CA GLY A 18 5.66 -5.78 6.23
C GLY A 18 4.37 -5.04 6.60
N SER A 19 3.57 -4.63 5.63
CA SER A 19 2.30 -3.93 5.85
C SER A 19 1.14 -4.93 5.92
N LYS A 20 0.21 -4.73 6.86
CA LYS A 20 -1.06 -5.47 6.93
C LYS A 20 -2.22 -4.48 7.04
N VAL A 21 -3.17 -4.56 6.13
CA VAL A 21 -4.39 -3.73 6.16
C VAL A 21 -5.34 -4.25 7.24
N VAL A 22 -5.87 -3.35 8.06
CA VAL A 22 -6.83 -3.69 9.13
C VAL A 22 -8.20 -3.04 8.94
N SER A 23 -8.26 -1.89 8.27
CA SER A 23 -9.53 -1.23 7.94
C SER A 23 -9.39 -0.39 6.68
N ILE A 24 -10.49 -0.25 5.95
CA ILE A 24 -10.60 0.58 4.76
C ILE A 24 -11.88 1.40 4.89
N GLU A 25 -11.73 2.72 4.86
CA GLU A 25 -12.84 3.66 4.82
C GLU A 25 -13.03 4.15 3.38
N GLN A 26 -14.27 4.34 2.96
CA GLN A 26 -14.56 4.89 1.63
C GLN A 26 -15.33 6.20 1.79
N ASP A 27 -14.63 7.33 1.64
CA ASP A 27 -15.24 8.65 1.69
C ASP A 27 -15.05 9.34 0.33
N GLY A 28 -15.96 9.02 -0.59
CA GLY A 28 -16.13 9.65 -1.91
C GLY A 28 -14.89 9.70 -2.81
N LYS A 29 -13.98 10.65 -2.54
CA LYS A 29 -12.81 10.99 -3.35
C LYS A 29 -11.49 10.44 -2.81
N SER A 30 -11.49 9.87 -1.61
CA SER A 30 -10.31 9.20 -1.07
C SER A 30 -10.70 8.01 -0.23
N CYS A 31 -9.81 7.02 -0.22
CA CYS A 31 -9.95 5.79 0.52
C CYS A 31 -8.85 5.75 1.60
N PRO A 32 -9.16 6.15 2.85
CA PRO A 32 -8.26 5.95 3.98
C PRO A 32 -8.09 4.45 4.26
N ILE A 33 -6.83 4.01 4.33
CA ILE A 33 -6.43 2.63 4.60
C ILE A 33 -5.64 2.63 5.91
N HIS A 34 -6.19 1.96 6.92
CA HIS A 34 -5.52 1.76 8.20
C HIS A 34 -4.66 0.49 8.13
N LEU A 35 -3.41 0.62 8.55
CA LEU A 35 -2.48 -0.49 8.68
C LEU A 35 -2.34 -0.95 10.14
N ALA A 36 -1.90 -2.18 10.33
CA ALA A 36 -1.69 -2.78 11.65
C ALA A 36 -0.59 -2.08 12.48
N ASP A 37 0.30 -1.33 11.83
CA ASP A 37 1.34 -0.51 12.46
C ASP A 37 0.87 0.93 12.72
N GLU A 38 -0.44 1.13 12.80
CA GLU A 38 -1.11 2.42 13.06
C GLU A 38 -0.91 3.47 11.96
N ALA A 39 -0.23 3.13 10.86
CA ALA A 39 -0.08 4.01 9.73
C ALA A 39 -1.41 4.18 8.97
N LEU A 40 -1.70 5.42 8.57
CA LEU A 40 -2.82 5.77 7.72
C LEU A 40 -2.33 6.14 6.31
N ILE A 41 -2.70 5.36 5.31
CA ILE A 41 -2.42 5.65 3.88
C ILE A 41 -3.70 6.15 3.22
N ARG A 42 -3.59 7.08 2.26
CA ARG A 42 -4.73 7.55 1.47
C ARG A 42 -4.54 7.14 0.02
N ALA A 43 -5.49 6.38 -0.52
CA ALA A 43 -5.62 6.19 -1.95
C ALA A 43 -6.58 7.25 -2.52
N LYS A 44 -6.22 7.81 -3.69
CA LYS A 44 -7.06 8.73 -4.47
C LYS A 44 -7.74 7.96 -5.58
#